data_AF-A0A927ZUX0-F1
#
_entry.id   AF-A0A927ZUX0-F1
#
_cell.length_a   1.000
_cell.length_b   1.000
_cell.length_c   1.000
_cell.angle_alpha   90.00
_cell.angle_beta   90.00
_cell.angle_gamma   90.00
#
_symmetry.space_group_name_H-M   'P 1'
#
loop_
_entity.id
_entity.type
_entity.pdbx_description
1 polymer ?
#
loop_
_entity_poly.entity_id
_entity_poly.type
_entity_poly.pdbx_seq_one_letter_code
_entity_poly.pdbx_strand_id
1 'polypeptide(L)'
;MGRRKKKVSKVFIIFFIVGALFGIGASYLVTRNDCFVLNGSKEIILEINDTYIEQGVKVVSFGKDISKNTKITIYDINDDKVDSIDTSSENEYTVIYNIENLKYANYKLIRKVKVGGSHE
;
A
#
# COMPACT_ATOMS: atom_id res chain seq x y z
N MET A 1 13.01 -44.53 -32.59
CA MET A 1 12.50 -44.14 -31.25
C MET A 1 11.25 -43.28 -31.43
N GLY A 2 10.06 -43.87 -31.46
CA GLY A 2 8.81 -43.18 -31.83
C GLY A 2 8.25 -42.33 -30.68
N ARG A 3 8.14 -41.01 -30.89
CA ARG A 3 7.55 -40.07 -29.92
C ARG A 3 6.03 -40.29 -29.83
N ARG A 4 5.55 -41.00 -28.79
CA ARG A 4 4.10 -41.12 -28.49
C ARG A 4 3.54 -39.74 -28.15
N LYS A 5 2.68 -39.16 -29.01
CA LYS A 5 1.91 -37.96 -28.68
C LYS A 5 0.91 -38.31 -27.58
N LYS A 6 1.07 -37.78 -26.36
CA LYS A 6 0.11 -37.95 -25.27
C LYS A 6 -1.19 -37.23 -25.66
N LYS A 7 -2.26 -37.99 -25.94
CA LYS A 7 -3.60 -37.44 -26.12
C LYS A 7 -4.14 -37.06 -24.74
N VAL A 8 -4.25 -35.75 -24.46
CA VAL A 8 -4.94 -35.26 -23.25
C VAL A 8 -6.43 -35.49 -23.45
N SER A 9 -7.09 -36.15 -22.50
CA SER A 9 -8.54 -36.36 -22.57
C SER A 9 -9.27 -35.02 -22.52
N LYS A 10 -10.29 -34.85 -23.39
CA LYS A 10 -11.15 -33.64 -23.40
C LYS A 10 -11.80 -33.39 -22.03
N VAL A 11 -12.04 -34.45 -21.25
CA VAL A 11 -12.56 -34.36 -19.88
C VAL A 11 -11.59 -33.60 -18.96
N PHE A 12 -10.29 -33.86 -19.03
CA PHE A 12 -9.30 -33.12 -18.23
C PHE A 12 -9.26 -31.63 -18.60
N ILE A 13 -9.44 -31.30 -19.88
CA ILE A 13 -9.49 -29.92 -20.34
C ILE A 13 -10.73 -29.20 -19.77
N ILE A 14 -11.88 -29.87 -19.76
CA ILE A 14 -13.12 -29.30 -19.19
C ILE A 14 -12.97 -29.06 -17.69
N PHE A 15 -12.47 -30.04 -16.93
CA PHE A 15 -12.23 -29.86 -15.48
C PHE A 15 -11.23 -28.74 -15.21
N PHE A 16 -10.19 -28.63 -16.03
CA PHE A 16 -9.21 -27.55 -15.90
C PHE A 16 -9.84 -26.17 -16.15
N ILE A 17 -10.66 -26.02 -17.21
CA ILE A 17 -11.35 -24.76 -17.51
C ILE A 17 -12.31 -24.39 -16.37
N VAL A 18 -13.13 -25.33 -15.91
CA VAL A 18 -14.09 -25.08 -14.82
C VAL A 18 -13.34 -24.68 -13.54
N GLY A 19 -12.29 -25.40 -13.17
CA GLY A 19 -11.45 -25.07 -12.02
C GLY A 19 -10.80 -23.69 -12.13
N ALA A 20 -10.30 -23.32 -13.32
CA ALA A 20 -9.72 -22.00 -13.57
C ALA A 20 -10.77 -20.89 -13.41
N LEU A 21 -11.98 -21.09 -13.93
CA LEU A 21 -13.08 -20.13 -13.78
C LEU A 21 -13.47 -19.93 -12.31
N PHE A 22 -13.58 -21.02 -11.53
CA PHE A 22 -13.81 -20.93 -10.09
C PHE A 22 -12.67 -20.22 -9.37
N GLY A 23 -11.42 -20.50 -9.71
CA GLY A 23 -10.25 -19.83 -9.14
C GLY A 23 -10.24 -18.33 -9.41
N ILE A 24 -10.56 -17.92 -10.63
CA ILE A 24 -10.70 -16.50 -11.00
C ILE A 24 -11.84 -15.86 -10.21
N GLY A 25 -13.01 -16.51 -10.14
CA GLY A 25 -14.16 -16.01 -9.40
C GLY A 25 -13.87 -15.83 -7.91
N ALA A 26 -13.24 -16.82 -7.28
CA ALA A 26 -12.83 -16.73 -5.88
C ALA A 26 -11.81 -15.60 -5.65
N SER A 27 -10.80 -15.49 -6.53
CA SER A 27 -9.79 -14.42 -6.46
C SER A 27 -10.43 -13.03 -6.56
N TYR A 28 -11.35 -12.84 -7.50
CA TYR A 28 -12.08 -11.59 -7.65
C TYR A 28 -12.90 -11.25 -6.39
N LEU A 29 -13.65 -12.22 -5.86
CA LEU A 29 -14.47 -12.01 -4.66
C LEU A 29 -13.65 -11.64 -3.43
N VAL A 30 -12.47 -12.24 -3.26
CA VAL A 30 -11.57 -11.99 -2.13
C VAL A 30 -10.89 -10.63 -2.26
N THR A 31 -10.52 -10.21 -3.47
CA THR A 31 -9.69 -9.01 -3.70
C THR A 31 -10.47 -7.76 -4.10
N ARG A 32 -11.79 -7.85 -4.34
CA ARG A 32 -12.62 -6.74 -4.84
C ARG A 32 -12.60 -5.46 -3.99
N ASN A 33 -12.33 -5.58 -2.69
CA ASN A 33 -12.33 -4.47 -1.73
C ASN A 33 -10.92 -4.12 -1.24
N ASP A 34 -9.89 -4.66 -1.89
CA ASP A 34 -8.51 -4.37 -1.52
C ASP A 34 -8.17 -2.92 -1.84
N CYS A 35 -7.42 -2.28 -0.94
CA CYS A 35 -7.01 -0.89 -1.11
C CYS A 35 -5.72 -0.62 -0.33
N PHE A 36 -4.98 0.39 -0.76
CA PHE A 36 -3.89 0.96 0.00
C PHE A 36 -3.95 2.48 -0.22
N VAL A 37 -4.52 3.19 0.75
CA VAL A 37 -4.81 4.63 0.64
C VAL A 37 -4.41 5.38 1.92
N LEU A 38 -4.06 6.66 1.77
CA LEU A 38 -3.81 7.56 2.90
C LEU A 38 -5.13 7.85 3.62
N ASN A 39 -5.11 7.90 4.95
CA ASN A 39 -6.21 8.48 5.70
C ASN A 39 -6.02 9.99 5.72
N GLY A 40 -6.99 10.76 5.23
CA GLY A 40 -6.85 12.22 5.17
C GLY A 40 -5.99 12.68 3.99
N SER A 41 -5.34 13.84 4.17
CA SER A 41 -4.68 14.56 3.07
C SER A 41 -3.32 13.99 2.71
N LYS A 42 -2.92 14.17 1.45
CA LYS A 42 -1.56 13.87 0.95
C LYS A 42 -0.55 14.92 1.40
N GLU A 43 -1.00 16.13 1.66
CA GLU A 43 -0.20 17.24 2.16
C GLU A 43 -0.85 17.78 3.44
N ILE A 44 -0.03 18.01 4.45
CA ILE A 44 -0.43 18.62 5.72
C ILE A 44 0.42 19.86 5.91
N ILE A 45 -0.24 20.98 6.17
CA ILE A 45 0.40 22.25 6.50
C ILE A 45 0.17 22.47 7.99
N LEU A 46 1.23 22.76 8.73
CA LEU A 46 1.23 23.01 10.16
C LEU A 46 1.81 24.39 10.41
N GLU A 47 1.30 25.10 11.42
CA GLU A 47 1.95 26.31 11.92
C GLU A 47 3.14 25.92 12.83
N ILE A 48 4.02 26.89 13.09
CA ILE A 48 5.16 26.67 13.99
C ILE A 48 4.63 26.39 15.41
N ASN A 49 5.15 25.35 16.04
CA ASN A 49 4.75 24.77 17.32
C ASN A 49 3.41 24.02 17.33
N ASP A 50 2.79 23.77 16.17
CA ASP A 50 1.64 22.88 16.11
C ASP A 50 2.03 21.43 16.46
N THR A 51 1.02 20.64 16.84
CA THR A 51 1.20 19.21 17.06
C THR A 51 0.89 18.43 15.79
N TYR A 52 1.89 17.74 15.24
CA TYR A 52 1.64 16.76 14.18
C TYR A 52 0.87 15.55 14.72
N ILE A 53 -0.25 15.22 14.08
CA ILE A 53 -1.04 14.01 14.38
C ILE A 53 -0.98 13.08 13.17
N GLU A 54 -0.37 11.89 13.36
CA GLU A 54 -0.27 10.88 12.33
C GLU A 54 -1.66 10.28 12.01
N GLN A 55 -2.13 10.48 10.77
CA GLN A 55 -3.45 10.01 10.32
C GLN A 55 -3.42 8.52 9.87
N GLY A 56 -2.24 7.99 9.56
CA GLY A 56 -2.02 6.63 9.11
C GLY A 56 -2.54 6.36 7.69
N VAL A 57 -2.75 5.08 7.41
CA VAL A 57 -3.24 4.56 6.14
C VAL A 57 -4.32 3.51 6.37
N LYS A 58 -5.13 3.27 5.35
CA LYS A 58 -5.99 2.10 5.24
C LYS A 58 -5.40 1.12 4.24
N VAL A 59 -5.16 -0.10 4.69
CA VAL A 59 -4.63 -1.18 3.86
C VAL A 59 -5.48 -2.44 4.01
N VAL A 60 -6.08 -2.87 2.91
CA VAL A 60 -6.83 -4.12 2.79
C VAL A 60 -6.17 -4.97 1.71
N SER A 61 -5.74 -6.19 2.08
CA SER A 61 -5.10 -7.14 1.17
C SER A 61 -5.79 -8.49 1.29
N PHE A 62 -6.23 -9.05 0.16
CA PHE A 62 -7.01 -10.28 0.08
C PHE A 62 -8.22 -10.26 1.04
N GLY A 63 -8.93 -9.14 1.08
CA GLY A 63 -10.13 -8.94 1.89
C GLY A 63 -9.87 -8.77 3.39
N LYS A 64 -8.60 -8.75 3.83
CA LYS A 64 -8.21 -8.58 5.23
C LYS A 64 -7.61 -7.20 5.46
N ASP A 65 -8.09 -6.52 6.49
CA ASP A 65 -7.45 -5.29 6.99
C ASP A 65 -6.10 -5.62 7.63
N ILE A 66 -5.04 -5.02 7.07
CA ILE A 66 -3.66 -5.15 7.52
C ILE A 66 -3.04 -3.78 7.80
N SER A 67 -3.85 -2.74 7.98
CA SER A 67 -3.41 -1.35 8.19
C SER A 67 -2.42 -1.22 9.35
N LYS A 68 -2.60 -2.03 10.41
CA LYS A 68 -1.73 -2.08 11.60
C LYS A 68 -0.30 -2.57 11.33
N ASN A 69 -0.07 -3.24 10.21
CA ASN A 69 1.24 -3.76 9.83
C ASN A 69 2.05 -2.76 9.00
N THR A 70 1.50 -1.57 8.74
CA THR A 70 2.18 -0.51 8.01
C THR A 70 3.39 -0.03 8.80
N LYS A 71 4.54 0.02 8.14
CA LYS A 71 5.74 0.69 8.62
C LYS A 71 5.71 2.14 8.13
N ILE A 72 6.09 3.05 9.01
CA ILE A 72 6.16 4.48 8.74
C ILE A 72 7.63 4.90 8.87
N THR A 73 8.13 5.63 7.89
CA THR A 73 9.47 6.22 7.93
C THR A 73 9.37 7.68 7.57
N ILE A 74 10.03 8.55 8.34
CA ILE A 74 10.00 10.00 8.15
C ILE A 74 11.39 10.44 7.71
N TYR A 75 11.42 11.31 6.71
CA TYR A 75 12.61 11.98 6.21
C TYR A 75 12.41 13.49 6.30
N ASP A 76 13.46 14.22 6.64
CA ASP A 76 13.48 15.68 6.53
C ASP A 76 13.73 16.15 5.09
N ILE A 77 13.85 17.46 4.88
CA ILE A 77 14.13 18.07 3.58
C ILE A 77 15.49 17.67 2.99
N ASN A 78 16.42 17.19 3.81
CA ASN A 78 17.75 16.76 3.41
C ASN A 78 17.82 15.25 3.10
N ASP A 79 16.67 14.57 3.08
CA ASP A 79 16.54 13.11 2.97
C ASP A 79 17.19 12.34 4.13
N ASP A 80 17.39 12.99 5.29
CA ASP A 80 17.86 12.33 6.50
C ASP A 80 16.68 11.70 7.25
N LYS A 81 16.84 10.45 7.66
CA LYS A 81 15.80 9.73 8.42
C LYS A 81 15.71 10.32 9.83
N VAL A 82 14.51 10.71 10.23
CA VAL A 82 14.20 11.24 11.56
C VAL A 82 13.15 10.38 12.27
N ASP A 83 13.13 10.46 13.60
CA ASP A 83 12.17 9.70 14.44
C ASP A 83 10.82 10.42 14.59
N SER A 84 10.79 11.73 14.43
CA SER A 84 9.60 12.57 14.58
C SER A 84 9.68 13.85 13.76
N ILE A 85 8.53 14.45 13.49
CA ILE A 85 8.43 15.77 12.85
C ILE A 85 8.69 16.84 13.91
N ASP A 86 9.73 17.65 13.72
CA ASP A 86 9.99 18.82 14.54
C ASP A 86 9.18 20.00 14.00
N THR A 87 8.29 20.54 14.84
CA THR A 87 7.44 21.67 14.48
C THR A 87 7.93 23.00 15.03
N SER A 88 9.09 23.03 15.71
CA SER A 88 9.63 24.24 16.34
C SER A 88 10.24 25.25 15.34
N SER A 89 10.50 24.82 14.11
CA SER A 89 11.02 25.66 13.02
C SER A 89 10.38 25.29 11.68
N GLU A 90 10.38 26.23 10.73
CA GLU A 90 9.93 25.98 9.36
C GLU A 90 10.78 24.88 8.70
N ASN A 91 10.12 23.83 8.20
CA ASN A 91 10.77 22.72 7.52
C ASN A 91 9.75 21.88 6.72
N GLU A 92 10.24 21.03 5.82
CA GLU A 92 9.44 20.04 5.12
C GLU A 92 9.86 18.62 5.50
N TYR A 93 8.86 17.74 5.60
CA TYR A 93 9.05 16.33 5.91
C TYR A 93 8.31 15.45 4.90
N THR A 94 8.93 14.32 4.58
CA THR A 94 8.36 13.27 3.77
C THR A 94 8.06 12.06 4.64
N VAL A 95 6.78 11.73 4.79
CA VAL A 95 6.31 10.55 5.52
C VAL A 95 5.99 9.44 4.52
N ILE A 96 6.71 8.33 4.62
CA ILE A 96 6.58 7.18 3.74
C ILE A 96 5.91 6.03 4.48
N TYR A 97 4.85 5.50 3.88
CA TYR A 97 4.11 4.34 4.37
C TYR A 97 4.41 3.15 3.46
N ASN A 98 4.91 2.07 4.05
CA ASN A 98 5.18 0.83 3.35
C ASN A 98 4.68 -0.37 4.14
N ILE A 99 4.40 -1.47 3.44
CA ILE A 99 3.92 -2.70 4.07
C ILE A 99 4.55 -3.92 3.41
N GLU A 100 5.05 -4.84 4.23
CA GLU A 100 5.55 -6.13 3.75
C GLU A 100 4.34 -7.03 3.46
N ASN A 101 3.91 -7.02 2.21
CA ASN A 101 2.80 -7.82 1.74
C ASN A 101 3.01 -8.23 0.28
N LEU A 102 2.63 -9.46 -0.08
CA LEU A 102 2.80 -9.98 -1.44
C LEU A 102 2.18 -9.07 -2.52
N LYS A 103 1.01 -8.46 -2.24
CA LYS A 103 0.29 -7.60 -3.18
C LYS A 103 0.88 -6.19 -3.29
N TYR A 104 1.49 -5.68 -2.21
CA TYR A 104 1.94 -4.30 -2.09
C TYR A 104 3.45 -4.14 -1.85
N ALA A 105 4.25 -5.20 -2.05
CA ALA A 105 5.66 -5.27 -1.63
C ALA A 105 6.52 -4.09 -2.08
N ASN A 106 6.26 -3.55 -3.28
CA ASN A 106 7.01 -2.44 -3.88
C ASN A 106 6.19 -1.14 -3.95
N TYR A 107 5.00 -1.11 -3.35
CA TYR A 107 4.13 0.06 -3.37
C TYR A 107 4.30 0.87 -2.09
N LYS A 108 4.44 2.19 -2.24
CA LYS A 108 4.60 3.13 -1.13
C LYS A 108 3.60 4.26 -1.29
N LEU A 109 3.01 4.67 -0.18
CA LEU A 109 2.29 5.94 -0.11
C LEU A 109 3.21 6.98 0.53
N ILE A 110 3.07 8.22 0.06
CA ILE A 110 3.90 9.33 0.49
C ILE A 110 2.98 10.48 0.88
N ARG A 111 3.19 11.01 2.08
CA ARG A 111 2.60 12.25 2.56
C ARG A 111 3.71 13.29 2.74
N LYS A 112 3.40 14.53 2.37
CA LYS A 112 4.25 15.69 2.66
C LYS A 112 3.70 16.44 3.86
N VAL A 113 4.58 16.91 4.74
CA VAL A 113 4.23 17.77 5.87
C VAL A 113 5.09 19.01 5.79
N LYS A 114 4.46 20.18 5.78
CA LYS A 114 5.14 21.48 5.76
C LYS A 114 4.84 22.20 7.06
N VAL A 115 5.88 22.52 7.82
CA VAL A 115 5.78 23.34 9.03
C VAL A 115 6.10 24.78 8.65
N GLY A 116 5.28 25.74 9.07
CA GLY A 116 5.45 27.17 8.75
C GLY A 116 4.92 27.57 7.36
N GLY A 117 4.28 26.66 6.63
CA GLY A 117 3.66 26.98 5.34
C GLY A 117 2.41 27.85 5.52
N SER A 118 2.25 28.88 4.70
CA SER A 118 0.98 29.58 4.58
C SER A 118 -0.03 28.73 3.79
N HIS A 119 -1.26 28.62 4.27
CA HIS A 119 -2.37 28.13 3.45
C HIS A 119 -2.57 29.10 2.27
N GLU A 120 -2.14 28.68 1.08
CA GLU A 120 -2.46 29.38 -0.17
C GLU A 120 -3.85 28.94 -0.69
#